data_AF-A0A3B7R648-F1
#
_entry.id   AF-A0A3B7R648-F1
#
_cell.length_a   1.000
_cell.length_b   1.000
_cell.length_c   1.000
_cell.angle_alpha   90.00
_cell.angle_beta   90.00
_cell.angle_gamma   90.00
#
_symmetry.space_group_name_H-M   'P 1'
#
loop_
_entity.id
_entity.type
_entity.pdbx_description
1 polymer ?
#
loop_
_entity_poly.entity_id
_entity_poly.type
_entity_poly.pdbx_seq_one_letter_code
_entity_poly.pdbx_strand_id
1 'polypeptide(L)'
;MLPRHAHAQGQRQVVQFTGIVATGDSLLGVPGATVFVPKAGRGTATNAYGYFSIPVLAGDSIVIRSLGYRNQYVVIPPDYPRQSYSVIVQLKEDATVLPEVRVFPYVTEKDFKRAFLALKLPKERGSRTAENLNEDILRRIFLNAPVTSMANYRQTMQMQQLDQQRRMGTAPNPYSNNPLLNPFSWLQLINQIKNGEFKKKD
;
A
#
# COMPACT_ATOMS: atom_id res chain seq x y z
N MET A 1 -26.88 48.16 -63.13
CA MET A 1 -26.87 47.35 -61.89
C MET A 1 -25.57 47.63 -61.16
N LEU A 2 -25.61 48.39 -60.06
CA LEU A 2 -24.44 48.66 -59.23
C LEU A 2 -24.15 47.44 -58.34
N PRO A 3 -22.88 47.02 -58.16
CA PRO A 3 -22.56 45.90 -57.30
C PRO A 3 -22.84 46.26 -55.83
N ARG A 4 -23.63 45.40 -55.18
CA ARG A 4 -23.92 45.42 -53.74
C ARG A 4 -22.61 45.42 -52.95
N HIS A 5 -22.54 46.30 -51.96
CA HIS A 5 -21.50 46.34 -50.94
C HIS A 5 -21.22 44.93 -50.40
N ALA A 6 -20.01 44.43 -50.64
CA ALA A 6 -19.49 43.29 -49.91
C ALA A 6 -19.25 43.75 -48.46
N HIS A 7 -20.15 43.37 -47.56
CA HIS A 7 -19.83 43.39 -46.14
C HIS A 7 -18.72 42.36 -45.92
N ALA A 8 -17.47 42.81 -45.84
CA ALA A 8 -16.45 42.03 -45.18
C ALA A 8 -16.98 41.77 -43.77
N GLN A 9 -17.34 40.51 -43.46
CA GLN A 9 -17.60 40.12 -42.07
C GLN A 9 -16.38 40.55 -41.29
N GLY A 10 -16.55 41.58 -40.44
CA GLY A 10 -15.45 42.17 -39.69
C GLY A 10 -14.69 41.06 -39.01
N GLN A 11 -13.44 40.86 -39.42
CA GLN A 11 -12.62 39.80 -38.85
C GLN A 11 -12.49 40.10 -37.36
N ARG A 12 -13.03 39.19 -36.54
CA ARG A 12 -12.94 39.32 -35.08
C ARG A 12 -11.46 39.36 -34.72
N GLN A 13 -11.05 40.38 -33.98
CA GLN A 13 -9.66 40.57 -33.63
C GLN A 13 -9.14 39.39 -32.82
N VAL A 14 -7.95 38.91 -33.18
CA VAL A 14 -7.21 37.90 -32.41
C VAL A 14 -6.56 38.60 -31.22
N VAL A 15 -6.83 38.08 -30.02
CA VAL A 15 -6.29 38.56 -28.76
C VAL A 15 -5.53 37.42 -28.10
N GLN A 16 -4.31 37.69 -27.63
CA GLN A 16 -3.54 36.74 -26.84
C GLN A 16 -4.08 36.75 -25.41
N PHE A 17 -4.72 35.66 -25.01
CA PHE A 17 -5.23 35.48 -23.65
C PHE A 17 -4.16 34.79 -22.80
N THR A 18 -3.68 35.48 -21.77
CA THR A 18 -2.68 34.97 -20.83
C THR A 18 -3.17 35.08 -19.41
N GLY A 19 -2.57 34.32 -18.51
CA GLY A 19 -2.93 34.45 -17.11
C GLY A 19 -2.31 33.40 -16.22
N ILE A 20 -2.62 33.53 -14.93
CA ILE A 20 -2.26 32.57 -13.89
C ILE A 20 -3.55 32.06 -13.27
N VAL A 21 -3.70 30.74 -13.22
CA VAL A 21 -4.76 30.05 -12.48
C VAL A 21 -4.20 29.71 -11.11
N ALA A 22 -4.86 30.17 -10.05
CA ALA A 22 -4.47 29.96 -8.67
C ALA A 22 -5.63 29.45 -7.81
N THR A 23 -5.32 28.79 -6.70
CA THR A 23 -6.32 28.42 -5.69
C THR A 23 -6.77 29.66 -4.90
N GLY A 24 -8.07 29.72 -4.57
CA GLY A 24 -8.64 30.86 -3.84
C GLY A 24 -7.98 31.12 -2.48
N ASP A 25 -7.60 30.06 -1.76
CA ASP A 25 -7.17 30.19 -0.36
C ASP A 25 -5.66 30.39 -0.20
N SER A 26 -4.85 29.83 -1.10
CA SER A 26 -3.38 29.84 -0.95
C SER A 26 -2.64 30.55 -2.09
N LEU A 27 -3.36 31.08 -3.09
CA LEU A 27 -2.78 31.67 -4.30
C LEU A 27 -1.76 30.74 -5.00
N LEU A 28 -1.84 29.44 -4.73
CA LEU A 28 -0.94 28.46 -5.32
C LEU A 28 -1.38 28.22 -6.76
N GLY A 29 -0.43 28.29 -7.68
CA GLY A 29 -0.69 28.00 -9.08
C GLY A 29 -1.27 26.60 -9.25
N VAL A 30 -2.36 26.47 -10.02
CA VAL A 30 -3.00 25.18 -10.29
C VAL A 30 -2.41 24.60 -11.57
N PRO A 31 -1.55 23.57 -11.50
CA PRO A 31 -0.98 22.95 -12.69
C PRO A 31 -2.00 22.07 -13.40
N GLY A 32 -1.89 21.97 -14.74
CA GLY A 32 -2.75 21.10 -15.55
C GLY A 32 -4.23 21.52 -15.64
N ALA A 33 -4.57 22.74 -15.19
CA ALA A 33 -5.91 23.29 -15.40
C ALA A 33 -6.15 23.49 -16.90
N THR A 34 -7.33 23.08 -17.36
CA THR A 34 -7.73 23.18 -18.77
C THR A 34 -8.35 24.55 -19.03
N VAL A 35 -7.80 25.28 -19.98
CA VAL A 35 -8.30 26.57 -20.47
C VAL A 35 -8.77 26.36 -21.90
N PHE A 36 -10.07 26.43 -22.17
CA PHE A 36 -10.61 26.12 -23.49
C PHE A 36 -11.71 27.07 -23.94
N VAL A 37 -11.85 27.23 -25.25
CA VAL A 37 -12.86 28.06 -25.92
C VAL A 37 -13.91 27.13 -26.54
N PRO A 38 -15.12 27.02 -25.97
CA PRO A 38 -16.15 26.10 -26.45
C PRO A 38 -16.52 26.32 -27.92
N LYS A 39 -16.60 27.60 -28.35
CA LYS A 39 -17.00 27.95 -29.73
C LYS A 39 -15.94 27.59 -30.77
N ALA A 40 -14.66 27.64 -30.40
CA ALA A 40 -13.55 27.39 -31.31
C ALA A 40 -13.02 25.94 -31.24
N GLY A 41 -13.38 25.18 -30.21
CA GLY A 41 -12.87 23.83 -29.97
C GLY A 41 -11.37 23.78 -29.67
N ARG A 42 -10.77 24.90 -29.26
CA ARG A 42 -9.34 25.02 -28.96
C ARG A 42 -9.12 25.22 -27.46
N GLY A 43 -8.03 24.69 -26.94
CA GLY A 43 -7.66 24.85 -25.54
C GLY A 43 -6.17 24.64 -25.30
N THR A 44 -5.74 24.99 -24.09
CA THR A 44 -4.39 24.78 -23.57
C THR A 44 -4.47 24.32 -22.12
N ALA A 45 -3.37 23.82 -21.58
CA ALA A 45 -3.25 23.46 -20.17
C ALA A 45 -2.29 24.43 -19.47
N THR A 46 -2.50 24.68 -18.18
CA THR A 46 -1.57 25.47 -17.37
C THR A 46 -0.28 24.71 -17.10
N ASN A 47 0.83 25.44 -17.00
CA ASN A 47 2.13 24.90 -16.60
C ASN A 47 2.22 24.62 -15.09
N ALA A 48 3.39 24.20 -14.61
CA ALA A 48 3.65 23.89 -13.19
C ALA A 48 3.33 25.04 -12.21
N TYR A 49 3.35 26.29 -12.69
CA TYR A 49 3.08 27.50 -11.90
C TYR A 49 1.65 28.04 -12.11
N GLY A 50 0.79 27.31 -12.83
CA GLY A 50 -0.57 27.76 -13.15
C GLY A 50 -0.65 28.76 -14.31
N TYR A 51 0.46 29.06 -14.99
CA TYR A 51 0.48 30.00 -16.12
C TYR A 51 -0.04 29.36 -17.42
N PHE A 52 -0.81 30.11 -18.20
CA PHE A 52 -1.27 29.71 -19.53
C PHE A 52 -1.20 30.86 -20.54
N SER A 53 -1.23 30.49 -21.82
CA SER A 53 -1.21 31.42 -22.95
C SER A 53 -1.92 30.77 -24.15
N ILE A 54 -2.95 31.42 -24.68
CA ILE A 54 -3.76 30.91 -25.80
C ILE A 54 -4.29 32.06 -26.68
N PRO A 55 -4.18 31.98 -28.02
CA PRO A 55 -4.82 32.95 -28.91
C PRO A 55 -6.33 32.68 -29.02
N VAL A 56 -7.13 33.72 -28.84
CA VAL A 56 -8.60 33.67 -28.85
C VAL A 56 -9.17 34.85 -29.62
N LEU A 57 -10.46 34.81 -29.97
CA LEU A 57 -11.12 35.92 -30.68
C LEU A 57 -11.85 36.83 -29.70
N ALA A 58 -11.89 38.13 -30.01
CA ALA A 58 -12.68 39.09 -29.25
C ALA A 58 -14.17 38.70 -29.24
N GLY A 59 -14.80 38.72 -28.05
CA GLY A 59 -16.17 38.27 -27.83
C GLY A 59 -16.34 36.75 -27.64
N ASP A 60 -15.25 35.98 -27.51
CA ASP A 60 -15.32 34.58 -27.13
C ASP A 60 -15.41 34.39 -25.62
N SER A 61 -16.07 33.30 -25.22
CA SER A 61 -16.14 32.83 -23.84
C SER A 61 -15.10 31.75 -23.62
N ILE A 62 -14.29 31.89 -22.58
CA ILE A 62 -13.27 30.95 -22.17
C ILE A 62 -13.76 30.25 -20.89
N VAL A 63 -13.58 28.94 -20.86
CA VAL A 63 -13.88 28.10 -19.71
C VAL A 63 -12.58 27.59 -19.13
N ILE A 64 -12.42 27.75 -17.83
CA ILE A 64 -11.27 27.32 -17.06
C ILE A 64 -11.76 26.28 -16.07
N ARG A 65 -11.20 25.07 -16.16
CA ARG A 65 -11.61 23.91 -15.35
C ARG A 65 -10.40 23.19 -14.79
N SER A 66 -10.52 22.74 -13.56
CA SER A 66 -9.61 21.78 -12.94
C SER A 66 -10.40 20.76 -12.14
N LEU A 67 -9.83 19.58 -11.90
CA LEU A 67 -10.47 18.53 -11.09
C LEU A 67 -10.56 18.99 -9.63
N GLY A 68 -11.74 18.85 -9.01
CA GLY A 68 -11.98 19.28 -7.63
C GLY A 68 -12.26 20.77 -7.45
N TYR A 69 -12.35 21.54 -8.55
CA TYR A 69 -12.67 22.97 -8.52
C TYR A 69 -13.93 23.27 -9.33
N ARG A 70 -14.60 24.35 -8.95
CA ARG A 70 -15.71 24.91 -9.74
C ARG A 70 -15.19 25.51 -11.04
N ASN A 71 -15.91 25.27 -12.14
CA ASN A 71 -15.62 25.88 -13.44
C ASN A 71 -15.72 27.41 -13.36
N GLN A 72 -14.73 28.10 -13.93
CA GLN A 72 -14.73 29.54 -14.09
C GLN A 72 -14.90 29.94 -15.55
N TYR A 73 -15.57 31.08 -15.75
CA TYR A 73 -15.89 31.62 -17.06
C TYR A 73 -15.30 33.02 -17.20
N VAL A 74 -14.59 33.26 -18.30
CA VAL A 74 -14.05 34.58 -18.65
C VAL A 74 -14.55 34.93 -20.05
N VAL A 75 -15.09 36.13 -20.21
CA VAL A 75 -15.56 36.62 -21.51
C VAL A 75 -14.67 37.78 -21.93
N ILE A 76 -14.11 37.70 -23.13
CA ILE A 76 -13.33 38.81 -23.68
C ILE A 76 -14.29 39.80 -24.33
N PRO A 77 -14.23 41.10 -23.99
CA PRO A 77 -15.07 42.10 -24.62
C PRO A 77 -14.92 42.08 -26.16
N PRO A 78 -16.03 42.23 -26.92
CA PRO A 78 -15.99 42.19 -28.38
C PRO A 78 -15.24 43.38 -29.01
N ASP A 79 -15.15 44.49 -28.29
CA ASP A 79 -14.51 45.76 -28.67
C ASP A 79 -13.16 45.96 -27.98
N TYR A 80 -12.50 44.87 -27.56
CA TYR A 80 -11.24 44.97 -26.82
C TYR A 80 -10.10 45.52 -27.70
N PRO A 81 -9.53 46.70 -27.38
CA PRO A 81 -8.61 47.39 -28.28
C PRO A 81 -7.18 46.84 -28.26
N ARG A 82 -6.80 46.07 -27.24
CA ARG A 82 -5.42 45.58 -27.07
C ARG A 82 -5.24 44.18 -27.66
N GLN A 83 -4.01 43.89 -28.06
CA GLN A 83 -3.63 42.56 -28.57
C GLN A 83 -3.46 41.51 -27.47
N SER A 84 -3.34 41.91 -26.20
CA SER A 84 -3.12 41.00 -25.07
C SER A 84 -4.11 41.27 -23.94
N TYR A 85 -4.67 40.19 -23.40
CA TYR A 85 -5.62 40.20 -22.28
C TYR A 85 -5.07 39.27 -21.19
N SER A 86 -4.66 39.84 -20.06
CA SER A 86 -4.05 39.11 -18.94
C SER A 86 -4.99 39.05 -17.75
N VAL A 87 -5.14 37.87 -17.13
CA VAL A 87 -5.99 37.67 -15.96
C VAL A 87 -5.34 36.82 -14.87
N ILE A 88 -5.77 37.05 -13.64
CA ILE A 88 -5.55 36.14 -12.52
C ILE A 88 -6.89 35.48 -12.22
N VAL A 89 -6.95 34.16 -12.33
CA VAL A 89 -8.19 33.39 -12.14
C VAL A 89 -8.06 32.58 -10.87
N GLN A 90 -8.93 32.86 -9.91
CA GLN A 90 -9.01 32.11 -8.66
C GLN A 90 -10.08 31.02 -8.79
N LEU A 91 -9.63 29.76 -8.70
CA LEU A 91 -10.51 28.61 -8.64
C LEU A 91 -10.96 28.38 -7.18
N LYS A 92 -12.26 28.18 -7.01
CA LYS A 92 -12.87 27.79 -5.74
C LYS A 92 -13.01 26.28 -5.70
N GLU A 93 -12.61 25.67 -4.61
CA GLU A 93 -12.77 24.22 -4.40
C GLU A 93 -14.26 23.86 -4.41
N ASP A 94 -14.58 22.78 -5.13
CA ASP A 94 -15.92 22.23 -5.20
C ASP A 94 -15.79 20.71 -5.14
N ALA A 95 -15.83 20.19 -3.90
CA ALA A 95 -15.77 18.77 -3.64
C ALA A 95 -17.09 18.13 -4.05
N THR A 96 -17.21 17.80 -5.33
CA THR A 96 -18.33 16.98 -5.80
C THR A 96 -18.18 15.56 -5.23
N VAL A 97 -19.01 15.22 -4.26
CA VAL A 97 -19.07 13.85 -3.71
C VAL A 97 -19.65 12.94 -4.79
N LEU A 98 -18.83 12.03 -5.31
CA LEU A 98 -19.31 11.01 -6.24
C LEU A 98 -20.22 10.04 -5.50
N PRO A 99 -21.37 9.63 -6.07
CA PRO A 99 -22.23 8.64 -5.45
C PRO A 99 -21.51 7.30 -5.34
N GLU A 100 -21.74 6.58 -4.23
CA GLU A 100 -21.20 5.23 -4.03
C GLU A 100 -21.75 4.29 -5.12
N VAL A 101 -20.85 3.67 -5.88
CA VAL A 101 -21.22 2.62 -6.82
C VAL A 101 -21.26 1.29 -6.08
N ARG A 102 -22.45 0.84 -5.70
CA ARG A 102 -22.65 -0.48 -5.10
C ARG A 102 -22.65 -1.55 -6.19
N VAL A 103 -21.50 -2.19 -6.39
CA VAL A 103 -21.37 -3.34 -7.30
C VAL A 103 -21.80 -4.60 -6.56
N PHE A 104 -22.94 -5.16 -6.92
CA PHE A 104 -23.35 -6.47 -6.44
C PHE A 104 -22.77 -7.57 -7.34
N PRO A 105 -22.34 -8.72 -6.78
CA PRO A 105 -21.83 -9.85 -7.55
C PRO A 105 -22.90 -10.53 -8.41
N TYR A 106 -24.18 -10.20 -8.21
CA TYR A 106 -25.30 -10.79 -8.92
C TYR A 106 -26.19 -9.69 -9.50
N VAL A 107 -26.54 -9.85 -10.78
CA VAL A 107 -27.33 -8.87 -11.54
C VAL A 107 -28.80 -8.90 -11.10
N THR A 108 -29.31 -10.07 -10.71
CA THR A 108 -30.72 -10.26 -10.27
C THR A 108 -30.83 -11.15 -9.04
N GLU A 109 -31.95 -11.05 -8.31
CA GLU A 109 -32.25 -11.92 -7.17
C GLU A 109 -32.27 -13.40 -7.56
N LYS A 110 -32.72 -13.72 -8.78
CA LYS A 110 -32.76 -15.09 -9.31
C LYS A 110 -31.35 -15.66 -9.47
N ASP A 111 -30.40 -14.85 -9.93
CA ASP A 111 -29.01 -15.26 -10.10
C ASP A 111 -28.34 -15.48 -8.75
N PHE A 112 -28.61 -14.60 -7.77
CA PHE A 112 -28.19 -14.81 -6.39
C PHE A 112 -28.72 -16.12 -5.84
N LYS A 113 -30.03 -16.38 -5.96
CA LYS A 113 -30.65 -17.63 -5.48
C LYS A 113 -30.02 -18.86 -6.14
N ARG A 114 -29.80 -18.82 -7.45
CA ARG A 114 -29.16 -19.92 -8.18
C ARG A 114 -27.73 -20.17 -7.70
N ALA A 115 -26.92 -19.11 -7.57
CA ALA A 115 -25.54 -19.20 -7.10
C ALA A 115 -25.46 -19.67 -5.64
N PHE A 116 -26.36 -19.18 -4.78
CA PHE A 116 -26.45 -19.57 -3.38
C PHE A 116 -26.86 -21.04 -3.23
N LEU A 117 -27.83 -21.51 -4.02
CA LEU A 117 -28.23 -22.93 -4.04
C LEU A 117 -27.13 -23.84 -4.62
N ALA A 118 -26.37 -23.34 -5.60
CA ALA A 118 -25.24 -24.05 -6.18
C ALA A 118 -23.96 -23.99 -5.32
N LEU A 119 -23.99 -23.25 -4.21
CA LEU A 119 -22.85 -23.09 -3.32
C LEU A 119 -22.53 -24.42 -2.65
N LYS A 120 -21.47 -25.08 -3.11
CA LYS A 120 -20.91 -26.25 -2.44
C LYS A 120 -19.99 -25.77 -1.32
N LEU A 121 -20.56 -25.68 -0.11
CA LEU A 121 -19.75 -25.47 1.08
C LEU A 121 -18.78 -26.65 1.26
N PRO A 122 -17.51 -26.41 1.60
CA PRO A 122 -16.59 -27.48 1.97
C PRO A 122 -17.21 -28.29 3.12
N LYS A 123 -17.41 -29.60 2.92
CA LYS A 123 -17.95 -30.50 3.95
C LYS A 123 -17.02 -30.66 5.15
N GLU A 124 -15.75 -30.33 4.99
CA GLU A 124 -14.72 -30.58 6.00
C GLU A 124 -14.27 -29.26 6.61
N ARG A 125 -14.84 -28.93 7.78
CA ARG A 125 -14.33 -27.85 8.65
C ARG A 125 -12.99 -28.20 9.31
N GLY A 126 -12.26 -29.24 8.88
CA GLY A 126 -11.05 -29.66 9.60
C GLY A 126 -10.12 -30.68 8.95
N SER A 127 -10.37 -31.20 7.76
CA SER A 127 -9.53 -32.26 7.17
C SER A 127 -8.12 -31.76 6.84
N ARG A 128 -7.99 -30.59 6.21
CA ARG A 128 -6.67 -30.03 5.85
C ARG A 128 -5.83 -29.70 7.08
N THR A 129 -6.45 -29.27 8.17
CA THR A 129 -5.74 -28.98 9.42
C THR A 129 -5.33 -30.29 10.11
N ALA A 130 -6.20 -31.31 10.15
CA ALA A 130 -5.88 -32.61 10.71
C ALA A 130 -4.80 -33.36 9.90
N GLU A 131 -4.84 -33.29 8.57
CA GLU A 131 -3.82 -33.86 7.68
C GLU A 131 -2.46 -33.17 7.86
N ASN A 132 -2.45 -31.84 8.01
CA ASN A 132 -1.23 -31.07 8.27
C ASN A 132 -0.68 -31.26 9.70
N LEU A 133 -1.50 -31.77 10.63
CA LEU A 133 -1.10 -32.18 11.99
C LEU A 133 -0.84 -33.69 12.12
N ASN A 134 -0.66 -34.40 11.02
CA ASN A 134 -0.21 -35.79 11.08
C ASN A 134 1.14 -35.88 11.81
N GLU A 135 1.23 -36.75 12.81
CA GLU A 135 2.43 -36.98 13.63
C GLU A 135 3.68 -37.24 12.77
N ASP A 136 3.54 -38.01 11.69
CA ASP A 136 4.65 -38.31 10.79
C ASP A 136 5.16 -37.06 10.04
N ILE A 137 4.25 -36.15 9.68
CA ILE A 137 4.59 -34.89 9.00
C ILE A 137 5.27 -33.94 10.00
N LEU A 138 4.70 -33.79 11.20
CA LEU A 138 5.28 -32.99 12.27
C LEU A 138 6.68 -33.50 12.66
N ARG A 139 6.86 -34.81 12.75
CA ARG A 139 8.14 -35.45 13.01
C ARG A 139 9.17 -35.16 11.90
N ARG A 140 8.77 -35.25 10.63
CA ARG A 140 9.67 -34.89 9.51
C ARG A 140 10.05 -33.41 9.51
N ILE A 141 9.11 -32.51 9.83
CA ILE A 141 9.38 -31.09 9.97
C ILE A 141 10.37 -30.86 11.11
N PHE A 142 10.17 -31.49 12.27
CA PHE A 142 11.08 -31.35 13.41
C PHE A 142 12.49 -31.85 13.11
N LEU A 143 12.62 -32.97 12.39
CA LEU A 143 13.92 -33.54 12.03
C LEU A 143 14.64 -32.78 10.93
N ASN A 144 13.91 -32.19 9.98
CA ASN A 144 14.47 -31.51 8.80
C ASN A 144 14.44 -29.98 8.90
N ALA A 145 13.86 -29.42 9.96
CA ALA A 145 13.83 -27.98 10.16
C ALA A 145 15.27 -27.48 10.31
N PRO A 146 15.71 -26.52 9.47
CA PRO A 146 17.03 -25.94 9.60
C PRO A 146 17.15 -25.27 10.97
N VAL A 147 18.22 -25.58 11.70
CA VAL A 147 18.51 -24.93 12.97
C VAL A 147 18.69 -23.44 12.68
N THR A 148 17.77 -22.62 13.18
CA THR A 148 17.79 -21.18 12.94
C THR A 148 19.06 -20.57 13.53
N SER A 149 19.52 -19.45 12.99
CA SER A 149 20.72 -18.75 13.49
C SER A 149 20.64 -18.47 15.00
N MET A 150 19.44 -18.23 15.53
CA MET A 150 19.19 -18.05 16.96
C MET A 150 19.35 -19.35 17.75
N ALA A 151 18.89 -20.49 17.23
CA ALA A 151 19.07 -21.78 17.86
C ALA A 151 20.54 -22.22 17.87
N ASN A 152 21.29 -21.97 16.78
CA ASN A 152 22.74 -22.18 16.73
C ASN A 152 23.45 -21.31 17.78
N TYR A 153 23.12 -20.02 17.86
CA TYR A 153 23.70 -19.11 18.85
C TYR A 153 23.43 -19.56 20.30
N ARG A 154 22.18 -19.95 20.60
CA ARG A 154 21.81 -20.47 21.93
C ARG A 154 22.57 -21.75 22.28
N GLN A 155 22.70 -22.68 21.33
CA GLN A 155 23.47 -23.91 21.53
C GLN A 155 24.94 -23.61 21.82
N THR A 156 25.57 -22.73 21.04
CA THR A 156 26.96 -22.34 21.24
C THR A 156 27.17 -21.63 22.58
N MET A 157 26.25 -20.72 22.96
CA MET A 157 26.29 -20.03 24.25
C MET A 157 26.10 -20.99 25.43
N GLN A 158 25.22 -21.97 25.29
CA GLN A 158 24.99 -23.00 26.31
C GLN A 158 26.24 -23.89 26.48
N MET A 159 26.89 -24.29 25.39
CA MET A 159 28.15 -25.04 25.48
C MET A 159 29.28 -24.22 26.10
N GLN A 160 29.44 -22.95 25.72
CA GLN A 160 30.45 -22.08 26.33
C GLN A 160 30.19 -21.86 27.83
N GLN A 161 28.93 -21.67 28.24
CA GLN A 161 28.59 -21.57 29.66
C GLN A 161 28.90 -22.87 30.40
N LEU A 162 28.56 -24.03 29.83
CA LEU A 162 28.84 -25.33 30.45
C LEU A 162 30.36 -25.54 30.61
N ASP A 163 31.15 -25.18 29.60
CA ASP A 163 32.61 -25.30 29.67
C ASP A 163 33.23 -24.33 30.69
N GLN A 164 32.71 -23.10 30.80
CA GLN A 164 33.10 -22.17 31.86
C GLN A 164 32.75 -22.73 33.25
N GLN A 165 31.54 -23.25 33.44
CA GLN A 165 31.11 -23.85 34.71
C GLN A 165 31.95 -25.09 35.06
N ARG A 166 32.32 -25.91 34.07
CA ARG A 166 33.24 -27.06 34.25
C ARG A 166 34.64 -26.64 34.68
N ARG A 167 35.15 -25.52 34.14
CA ARG A 167 36.44 -24.92 34.54
C ARG A 167 36.38 -24.33 35.95
N MET A 168 35.25 -23.75 36.32
CA MET A 168 34.99 -23.19 37.65
C MET A 168 34.59 -24.25 38.69
N GLY A 169 34.50 -25.53 38.31
CA GLY A 169 34.17 -26.64 39.21
C GLY A 169 32.69 -26.70 39.64
N THR A 170 31.82 -25.85 39.09
CA THR A 170 30.39 -25.77 39.44
C THR A 170 29.49 -26.66 38.57
N ALA A 171 30.03 -27.20 37.47
CA ALA A 171 29.37 -28.21 36.65
C ALA A 171 30.15 -29.53 36.63
N PRO A 172 29.47 -30.68 36.38
CA PRO A 172 30.11 -31.98 36.31
C PRO A 172 31.26 -31.99 35.30
N ASN A 173 32.47 -32.19 35.80
CA ASN A 173 33.68 -32.33 35.02
C ASN A 173 34.28 -33.72 35.33
N PRO A 174 34.75 -34.50 34.34
CA PRO A 174 35.42 -35.77 34.57
C PRO A 174 36.56 -35.71 35.61
N TYR A 175 37.15 -34.54 35.87
CA TYR A 175 38.16 -34.36 36.92
C TYR A 175 37.60 -34.09 38.33
N SER A 176 36.40 -33.51 38.48
CA SER A 176 35.80 -33.19 39.79
C SER A 176 34.86 -34.29 40.31
N ASN A 177 34.27 -35.07 39.41
CA ASN A 177 33.46 -36.25 39.74
C ASN A 177 34.27 -37.53 39.54
N ASN A 178 35.29 -37.76 40.38
CA ASN A 178 35.84 -39.10 40.52
C ASN A 178 34.95 -39.90 41.49
N PRO A 179 34.09 -40.82 41.02
CA PRO A 179 33.15 -41.56 41.87
C PRO A 179 33.85 -42.38 42.96
N LEU A 180 35.15 -42.67 42.82
CA LEU A 180 35.94 -43.37 43.82
C LEU A 180 36.24 -42.52 45.07
N LEU A 181 36.24 -41.19 44.94
CA LEU A 181 36.61 -40.27 46.02
C LEU A 181 35.39 -39.63 46.72
N ASN A 182 34.16 -39.97 46.29
CA ASN A 182 32.93 -39.44 46.86
C ASN A 182 32.43 -40.35 48.02
N PRO A 183 32.43 -39.88 49.29
CA PRO A 183 32.05 -40.71 50.44
C PRO A 183 30.58 -41.14 50.43
N PHE A 184 29.70 -40.42 49.73
CA PHE A 184 28.28 -40.80 49.61
C PHE A 184 28.04 -41.94 48.63
N SER A 185 28.85 -42.05 47.57
CA SER A 185 28.78 -43.16 46.63
C SER A 185 29.19 -44.48 47.29
N TRP A 186 30.10 -44.46 48.27
CA TRP A 186 30.44 -45.63 49.08
C TRP A 186 29.30 -46.09 49.99
N LEU A 187 28.57 -45.16 50.61
CA LEU A 187 27.39 -45.49 51.40
C LEU A 187 26.30 -46.14 50.54
N GLN A 188 26.09 -45.63 49.33
CA GLN A 188 25.15 -46.24 48.38
C GLN A 188 25.62 -47.64 47.95
N LEU A 189 26.90 -47.82 47.62
CA LEU A 189 27.47 -49.12 47.28
C LEU A 189 27.29 -50.15 48.41
N ILE A 190 27.60 -49.77 49.66
CA ILE A 190 27.42 -50.64 50.84
C ILE A 190 25.95 -51.04 50.98
N ASN A 191 25.04 -50.10 50.79
CA ASN A 191 23.61 -50.37 50.83
C ASN A 191 23.16 -51.30 49.70
N GLN A 192 23.66 -51.12 48.47
CA GLN A 192 23.34 -51.99 47.33
C GLN A 192 23.87 -53.42 47.52
N ILE A 193 25.08 -53.57 48.08
CA ILE A 193 25.64 -54.87 48.47
C ILE A 193 24.79 -55.52 49.57
N LYS A 194 24.42 -54.75 50.60
CA LYS A 194 23.58 -55.23 51.71
C LYS A 194 22.18 -55.65 51.24
N ASN A 195 21.62 -54.91 50.30
CA ASN A 195 20.31 -55.19 49.71
C ASN A 195 20.35 -56.30 48.66
N GLY A 196 21.54 -56.86 48.38
CA GLY A 196 21.71 -58.04 47.54
C GLY A 196 21.52 -57.78 46.05
N GLU A 197 21.60 -56.53 45.59
CA GLU A 197 21.41 -56.18 44.17
C GLU A 197 22.42 -56.87 43.24
N PHE A 198 23.56 -57.30 43.77
CA PHE A 198 24.60 -58.02 43.01
C PHE A 198 24.54 -59.55 43.13
N LYS A 199 23.54 -60.12 43.82
CA LYS A 199 23.31 -61.57 43.73
C LYS A 199 22.74 -61.88 42.35
N LYS A 200 23.57 -62.50 41.50
CA LYS A 200 23.15 -63.04 40.21
C LYS A 200 21.90 -63.90 40.40
N LYS A 201 20.85 -63.55 39.67
CA LYS A 201 19.74 -64.47 39.38
C LYS A 201 20.26 -65.46 38.34
N ASP A 202 20.56 -66.68 38.79
CA ASP A 202 20.34 -67.86 37.96
C ASP A 202 18.82 -68.11 37.87
#